data_AF-A0A2E2TQD8-F1
#
_entry.id   AF-A0A2E2TQD8-F1
#
_cell.length_a   1.000
_cell.length_b   1.000
_cell.length_c   1.000
_cell.angle_alpha   90.00
_cell.angle_beta   90.00
_cell.angle_gamma   90.00
#
_symmetry.space_group_name_H-M   'P 1'
#
loop_
_entity.id
_entity.type
_entity.pdbx_description
1 polymer ?
#
loop_
_entity_poly.entity_id
_entity_poly.type
_entity_poly.pdbx_seq_one_letter_code
_entity_poly.pdbx_strand_id
1 'polypeptide(L)' 'MKYYNSIVDTIGNTPLVKLNHVSKGVQGTILVKVEYFNPGNSIKDRIAVKMIDNAEQEGLLKPGGTIIEGTSG' A
#
# COMPACT_ATOMS: atom_id res chain seq x y z
N MET A 1 -8.39 -0.86 -23.02
CA MET A 1 -7.14 -1.11 -22.28
C MET A 1 -7.13 -0.15 -21.09
N LYS A 2 -6.90 -0.61 -19.85
CA LYS A 2 -6.84 0.30 -18.70
C LYS A 2 -5.42 0.87 -18.63
N TYR A 3 -5.29 2.18 -18.56
CA TYR A 3 -4.01 2.89 -18.37
C TYR A 3 -4.13 3.84 -17.17
N TYR A 4 -3.00 4.19 -16.58
CA TYR A 4 -2.89 5.06 -15.40
C TYR A 4 -1.94 6.21 -15.70
N ASN A 5 -2.10 7.35 -15.02
CA ASN A 5 -1.26 8.53 -15.25
C ASN A 5 0.05 8.44 -14.45
N SER A 6 0.02 7.74 -13.32
CA SER A 6 1.17 7.48 -12.46
C SER A 6 1.14 6.05 -11.94
N ILE A 7 2.32 5.51 -11.58
CA ILE A 7 2.40 4.24 -10.87
C ILE A 7 1.71 4.31 -9.50
N VAL A 8 1.67 5.51 -8.89
CA VAL A 8 0.98 5.79 -7.63
C VAL A 8 -0.52 5.46 -7.72
N ASP A 9 -1.13 5.68 -8.89
CA ASP A 9 -2.55 5.38 -9.14
C ASP A 9 -2.86 3.87 -9.11
N THR A 10 -1.83 3.03 -9.10
CA THR A 10 -1.95 1.57 -9.03
C THR A 10 -1.85 1.02 -7.60
N ILE A 11 -1.58 1.88 -6.60
CA ILE A 11 -1.54 1.49 -5.18
C ILE A 11 -2.94 1.06 -4.72
N GLY A 12 -2.99 -0.06 -4.01
CA GLY A 12 -4.19 -0.66 -3.47
C GLY A 12 -4.79 -1.72 -4.38
N ASN A 13 -6.09 -2.00 -4.20
CA ASN A 13 -6.81 -3.05 -4.93
C ASN A 13 -6.13 -4.43 -4.98
N THR A 14 -5.29 -4.71 -3.98
CA THR A 14 -4.60 -5.99 -3.80
C THR A 14 -5.59 -7.12 -3.53
N PRO A 15 -5.31 -8.35 -3.95
CA PRO A 15 -6.26 -9.45 -3.84
C PRO A 15 -6.38 -9.97 -2.41
N LEU A 16 -7.52 -10.60 -2.14
CA LEU A 16 -7.67 -11.55 -1.04
C LEU A 16 -7.39 -12.96 -1.60
N VAL A 17 -6.46 -13.67 -1.00
CA VAL A 17 -6.12 -15.05 -1.38
C VAL A 17 -6.52 -16.00 -0.26
N LYS A 18 -7.26 -17.06 -0.59
CA LYS A 18 -7.67 -18.07 0.38
C LYS A 18 -6.47 -18.94 0.78
N LEU A 19 -6.29 -19.15 2.09
CA LEU A 19 -5.38 -20.18 2.59
C LEU A 19 -6.07 -21.54 2.50
N ASN A 20 -5.44 -22.51 1.84
CA ASN A 20 -6.01 -23.85 1.63
C ASN A 20 -5.38 -24.91 2.55
N HIS A 21 -4.05 -24.96 2.64
CA HIS A 21 -3.34 -26.03 3.34
C HIS A 21 -3.08 -25.71 4.82
N VAL A 22 -2.55 -24.52 5.11
CA VAL A 22 -2.16 -24.11 6.48
C VAL A 22 -3.34 -23.82 7.41
N SER A 23 -4.53 -23.58 6.84
CA SER A 23 -5.78 -23.32 7.56
C SER A 23 -6.64 -24.57 7.75
N LYS A 24 -6.14 -25.76 7.39
CA LYS A 24 -6.93 -27.01 7.43
C LYS A 24 -7.37 -27.32 8.86
N GLY A 25 -8.67 -27.59 9.03
CA GLY A 25 -9.28 -27.90 10.33
C GLY A 25 -9.74 -26.68 11.13
N VAL A 26 -9.41 -25.46 10.69
CA VAL A 26 -9.98 -24.25 11.29
C VAL A 26 -11.40 -24.04 10.77
N GLN A 27 -12.34 -23.80 11.68
CA GLN A 27 -13.71 -23.47 11.32
C GLN A 27 -13.77 -22.02 10.83
N GLY A 28 -13.94 -21.83 9.52
CA GLY A 28 -14.09 -20.52 8.89
C GLY A 28 -13.31 -20.37 7.59
N THR A 29 -13.56 -19.27 6.85
CA THR A 29 -12.80 -18.93 5.66
C THR A 29 -11.64 -18.01 6.04
N ILE A 30 -10.40 -18.49 5.91
CA ILE A 30 -9.21 -17.67 6.14
C ILE A 30 -8.70 -17.11 4.82
N LEU A 31 -8.63 -15.78 4.74
CA LEU A 31 -8.12 -15.03 3.58
C LEU A 31 -6.93 -14.19 4.01
N VAL A 32 -5.93 -14.08 3.14
CA VAL A 32 -4.81 -13.15 3.29
C VAL A 32 -4.94 -12.00 2.31
N LYS A 33 -4.78 -10.77 2.79
CA LYS A 33 -4.69 -9.57 1.96
C LYS A 33 -3.26 -9.43 1.48
N VAL A 34 -3.03 -9.59 0.17
CA VAL A 34 -1.69 -9.76 -0.39
C VAL A 34 -1.08 -8.40 -0.77
N GLU A 35 -0.63 -7.66 0.24
CA GLU A 35 -0.19 -6.27 0.10
C GLU A 35 1.13 -6.08 -0.65
N TYR A 36 1.91 -7.13 -0.88
CA TYR A 36 3.13 -7.02 -1.69
C TYR A 36 2.83 -6.82 -3.19
N PHE A 37 1.57 -6.90 -3.63
CA PHE A 37 1.17 -6.53 -4.99
C PHE A 37 0.95 -5.03 -5.22
N ASN A 38 1.12 -4.20 -4.19
CA ASN A 38 1.31 -2.77 -4.42
C ASN A 38 2.63 -2.54 -5.21
N PRO A 39 2.76 -1.46 -6.00
CA PRO A 39 3.91 -1.24 -6.90
C PRO A 39 5.27 -1.15 -6.21
N GLY A 40 5.33 -0.66 -4.97
CA GLY A 40 6.51 -0.65 -4.09
C GLY A 40 6.72 -1.95 -3.31
N ASN A 41 5.98 -3.00 -3.66
CA ASN A 41 6.07 -4.36 -3.12
C ASN A 41 5.80 -4.50 -1.62
N SER A 42 5.14 -3.53 -0.99
CA SER A 42 4.75 -3.65 0.42
C SER A 42 3.48 -2.86 0.73
N ILE A 43 2.95 -3.05 1.94
CA ILE A 43 1.84 -2.25 2.45
C ILE A 43 2.21 -0.76 2.66
N LYS A 44 3.51 -0.43 2.73
CA LYS A 44 3.97 0.92 3.05
C LYS A 44 3.60 1.95 1.97
N ASP A 45 3.37 1.50 0.74
CA ASP A 45 2.84 2.33 -0.34
C ASP A 45 1.58 3.10 0.07
N ARG A 46 0.67 2.45 0.82
CA ARG A 46 -0.60 3.07 1.24
C ARG A 46 -0.37 4.23 2.19
N ILE A 47 0.47 4.03 3.20
CA ILE A 47 0.70 5.04 4.21
C ILE A 47 1.58 6.16 3.67
N ALA A 48 2.53 5.86 2.78
CA ALA A 48 3.38 6.85 2.13
C ALA A 48 2.52 7.90 1.39
N VAL A 49 1.59 7.47 0.52
CA VAL A 49 0.69 8.39 -0.18
C VAL A 49 -0.13 9.21 0.81
N LYS A 50 -0.73 8.57 1.82
CA LYS A 50 -1.57 9.28 2.79
C LYS A 50 -0.80 10.31 3.62
N MET A 51 0.44 10.02 3.99
CA MET A 51 1.30 10.97 4.73
C MET A 51 1.66 12.18 3.87
N ILE A 52 2.03 11.97 2.60
CA ILE A 52 2.35 13.06 1.68
C ILE A 52 1.12 13.92 1.40
N ASP A 53 -0.01 13.30 1.03
CA ASP A 53 -1.26 14.01 0.75
C ASP A 53 -1.70 14.89 1.94
N ASN A 54 -1.60 14.34 3.15
CA ASN A 54 -1.95 15.09 4.37
C ASN A 54 -0.98 16.25 4.60
N ALA A 55 0.34 16.02 4.49
CA ALA A 55 1.34 17.07 4.71
C ALA A 55 1.20 18.21 3.68
N GLU A 56 0.86 17.90 2.43
CA GLU A 56 0.57 18.91 1.40
C GLU A 56 -0.73 19.67 1.70
N GLN A 57 -1.80 18.98 2.10
CA GLN A 57 -3.08 19.60 2.48
C GLN A 57 -2.96 20.53 3.69
N GLU A 58 -2.15 20.15 4.68
CA GLU A 58 -1.87 20.96 5.87
C GLU A 58 -0.84 22.06 5.62
N GLY A 59 -0.23 22.11 4.42
CA GLY A 59 0.79 23.08 4.04
C GLY A 59 2.16 22.88 4.71
N LEU A 60 2.35 21.72 5.36
CA LEU A 60 3.62 21.29 5.98
C LEU A 60 4.66 20.88 4.92
N LEU A 61 4.21 20.32 3.80
CA LEU A 61 5.03 20.00 2.64
C LEU A 61 4.68 20.94 1.48
N LYS A 62 5.71 21.44 0.79
CA LYS A 62 5.60 22.32 -0.36
C LYS A 62 6.52 21.85 -1.47
N PRO A 63 6.28 22.23 -2.74
CA PRO A 63 7.22 21.95 -3.82
C PRO A 63 8.65 22.37 -3.46
N GLY A 64 9.60 21.45 -3.63
CA GLY A 64 11.00 21.64 -3.24
C GLY A 64 11.32 21.36 -1.77
N GLY A 65 10.34 20.98 -0.95
CA GLY A 65 10.55 20.54 0.42
C GLY A 65 11.29 19.21 0.52
N THR A 66 12.09 19.04 1.57
CA THR A 66 12.83 17.79 1.84
C THR A 66 12.06 16.93 2.83
N ILE A 67 11.89 15.64 2.49
CA ILE A 67 11.31 14.63 3.38
C ILE A 67 12.46 13.86 4.02
N ILE A 68 12.42 13.71 5.33
CA ILE A 68 13.40 12.92 6.10
C ILE A 68 12.62 11.87 6.88
N GLU A 69 12.98 10.60 6.71
CA GLU A 69 12.36 9.47 7.41
C GLU A 69 13.44 8.49 7.86
N GLY A 70 13.37 8.05 9.11
CA GLY A 70 14.28 7.07 9.68
C GLY A 70 13.72 5.66 9.54
N THR A 71 14.03 4.97 8.43
CA THR A 71 13.50 3.63 8.14
C THR A 71 14.61 2.64 7.79
N SER A 72 14.41 1.36 8.15
CA SER A 72 15.25 0.23 7.71
C SER A 72 14.73 -0.45 6.44
N GLY A 73 13.65 0.08 5.86
CA GLY A 73 12.92 -0.49 4.73
C GLY A 73 11.44 -0.62 5.01
#